data_AF-A0A379ERK8-F1
#
_entry.id   AF-A0A379ERK8-F1
#
_cell.length_a   1.000
_cell.length_b   1.000
_cell.length_c   1.000
_cell.angle_alpha   90.00
_cell.angle_beta   90.00
_cell.angle_gamma   90.00
#
_symmetry.space_group_name_H-M   'P 1'
#
loop_
_entity.id
_entity.type
_entity.pdbx_description
1 polymer ?
#
loop_
_entity_poly.entity_id
_entity_poly.type
_entity_poly.pdbx_seq_one_letter_code
_entity_poly.pdbx_strand_id
1 'polypeptide(L)'
;MWITLKVCLQLIQLSKKSTSHNPRSTVGTVTEIHDYLRLLFARVGEPRCPTHQVALTAQTISQMVDNVLSLPEDSRMMLLAPVVKERKGEHIKLLEQIASQGYIRARIDGEICDLSDAPKLELHKKHTIEVVVDRFKVRADLSTRLAESFETALELSGGTAVVASMDDDNAEELVFSANFACPHCGYSVPELEPRFSF
;
A
#
# COMPACT_ATOMS: atom_id res chain seq x y z
N MET A 1 -52.71 -46.33 20.25
CA MET A 1 -51.83 -45.15 20.18
C MET A 1 -50.53 -45.49 20.92
N TRP A 2 -49.51 -45.99 20.22
CA TRP A 2 -48.18 -46.23 20.77
C TRP A 2 -47.18 -45.56 19.83
N ILE A 3 -46.69 -44.40 20.26
CA ILE A 3 -45.67 -43.62 19.56
C ILE A 3 -44.33 -44.23 19.98
N THR A 4 -43.73 -45.05 19.11
CA THR A 4 -42.35 -45.50 19.28
C THR A 4 -41.42 -44.36 18.89
N LEU A 5 -40.89 -43.67 19.91
CA LEU A 5 -39.86 -42.65 19.77
C LEU A 5 -38.57 -43.34 19.29
N LYS A 6 -38.31 -43.30 17.99
CA LYS A 6 -37.08 -43.81 17.38
C LYS A 6 -35.95 -42.83 17.71
N VAL A 7 -35.23 -43.10 18.80
CA VAL A 7 -34.01 -42.36 19.14
C VAL A 7 -32.97 -42.70 18.06
N CYS A 8 -32.72 -41.74 17.16
CA CYS A 8 -31.67 -41.85 16.16
C CYS A 8 -30.33 -41.57 16.85
N LEU A 9 -29.70 -42.61 17.42
CA LEU A 9 -28.34 -42.49 17.92
C LEU A 9 -27.37 -42.35 16.73
N GLN A 10 -26.68 -41.22 16.64
CA GLN A 10 -25.58 -41.04 15.71
C GLN A 10 -24.41 -41.94 16.12
N LEU A 11 -24.05 -42.87 15.25
CA LEU A 11 -22.89 -43.76 15.40
C LEU A 11 -21.74 -43.23 14.54
N ILE A 12 -20.61 -42.94 15.17
CA ILE A 12 -19.37 -42.58 14.48
C ILE A 12 -18.45 -43.80 14.56
N GLN A 13 -18.25 -44.47 13.42
CA GLN A 13 -17.28 -45.56 13.31
C GLN A 13 -15.89 -45.03 12.97
N LEU A 14 -14.92 -45.30 13.85
CA LEU A 14 -13.50 -45.13 13.55
C LEU A 14 -12.93 -46.47 13.06
N SER A 15 -12.67 -46.57 11.76
CA SER A 15 -11.88 -47.66 11.18
C SER A 15 -10.53 -47.11 10.68
N LYS A 16 -9.46 -47.90 10.79
CA LYS A 16 -8.16 -47.56 10.19
C LYS A 16 -8.28 -47.65 8.66
N LYS A 17 -8.73 -46.57 8.03
CA LYS A 17 -8.71 -46.42 6.58
C LYS A 17 -7.26 -46.33 6.13
N SER A 18 -6.93 -47.05 5.04
CA SER A 18 -5.61 -47.08 4.44
C SER A 18 -5.06 -45.66 4.25
N THR A 19 -3.77 -45.47 4.55
CA THR A 19 -3.05 -44.22 4.30
C THR A 19 -3.20 -43.84 2.83
N SER A 20 -4.09 -42.89 2.55
CA SER A 20 -4.24 -42.29 1.23
C SER A 20 -2.92 -41.61 0.92
N HIS A 21 -2.13 -42.20 0.03
CA HIS A 21 -0.83 -41.67 -0.39
C HIS A 21 -1.05 -40.57 -1.42
N ASN A 22 -1.74 -39.49 -1.04
CA ASN A 22 -1.79 -38.28 -1.85
C ASN A 22 -0.56 -37.44 -1.51
N PRO A 23 0.39 -37.24 -2.45
CA PRO A 23 1.60 -36.47 -2.18
C PRO A 23 1.33 -35.00 -1.80
N ARG A 24 0.10 -34.50 -2.01
CA ARG A 24 -0.33 -33.16 -1.57
C ARG A 24 -0.97 -33.14 -0.18
N SER A 25 -1.28 -34.29 0.42
CA SER A 25 -1.89 -34.36 1.74
C SER A 25 -0.82 -34.39 2.82
N THR A 26 -0.76 -33.32 3.61
CA THR A 26 0.08 -33.21 4.80
C THR A 26 -0.74 -33.47 6.07
N VAL A 27 -0.08 -33.78 7.19
CA VAL A 27 -0.76 -33.88 8.50
C VAL A 27 -1.60 -32.64 8.78
N GLY A 28 -1.11 -31.45 8.42
CA GLY A 28 -1.82 -30.17 8.58
C GLY A 28 -3.12 -30.08 7.77
N THR A 29 -3.17 -30.66 6.57
CA THR A 29 -4.41 -30.72 5.76
C THR A 29 -5.40 -31.76 6.28
N VAL A 30 -4.92 -32.89 6.83
CA VAL A 30 -5.80 -33.97 7.35
C VAL A 30 -6.41 -33.58 8.70
N THR A 31 -5.68 -32.81 9.50
CA THR A 31 -6.11 -32.32 10.81
C THR A 31 -6.77 -30.94 10.74
N GLU A 32 -6.93 -30.38 9.54
CA GLU A 32 -7.44 -29.01 9.30
C GLU A 32 -6.61 -27.89 9.95
N ILE A 33 -5.51 -28.20 10.66
CA ILE A 33 -4.59 -27.22 11.28
C ILE A 33 -4.10 -26.21 10.25
N HIS A 34 -3.86 -26.64 9.01
CA HIS A 34 -3.44 -25.75 7.92
C HIS A 34 -4.50 -24.67 7.62
N ASP A 35 -5.79 -24.98 7.72
CA ASP A 35 -6.86 -24.00 7.48
C ASP A 35 -6.97 -22.99 8.63
N TYR A 36 -6.74 -23.43 9.87
CA TYR A 36 -6.63 -22.52 11.01
C TYR A 36 -5.41 -21.60 10.91
N LEU A 37 -4.26 -22.14 10.47
CA LEU A 37 -3.07 -21.32 10.25
C LEU A 37 -3.30 -20.26 9.16
N ARG A 38 -3.98 -20.61 8.05
CA ARG A 38 -4.34 -19.64 7.00
C ARG A 38 -5.22 -18.52 7.54
N LEU A 39 -6.23 -18.83 8.35
CA LEU A 39 -7.07 -17.83 9.00
C LEU A 39 -6.28 -16.94 9.98
N LEU A 40 -5.33 -17.52 10.72
CA LEU A 40 -4.47 -16.78 11.64
C LEU A 40 -3.58 -15.78 10.89
N PHE A 41 -2.88 -16.24 9.86
CA PHE A 41 -2.01 -15.38 9.04
C PHE A 41 -2.80 -14.33 8.26
N ALA A 42 -4.01 -14.64 7.80
CA ALA A 42 -4.85 -13.65 7.12
C ALA A 42 -5.31 -12.53 8.06
N ARG A 43 -5.59 -12.83 9.34
CA ARG A 43 -6.14 -11.85 10.29
C ARG A 43 -5.09 -11.06 11.08
N VAL A 44 -3.99 -11.71 11.44
CA VAL A 44 -2.97 -11.14 12.35
C VAL A 44 -1.60 -11.06 11.69
N GLY A 45 -1.45 -11.59 10.48
CA GLY A 45 -0.19 -11.48 9.74
C GLY A 45 0.09 -10.03 9.35
N GLU A 46 1.27 -9.54 9.72
CA GLU A 46 1.81 -8.29 9.20
C GLU A 46 2.66 -8.62 7.95
N PRO A 47 2.19 -8.25 6.75
CA PRO A 47 2.97 -8.49 5.54
C PRO A 47 4.20 -7.57 5.57
N ARG A 48 5.38 -8.12 5.27
CA ARG A 48 6.64 -7.37 5.26
C ARG A 48 7.34 -7.50 3.91
N CYS A 49 8.05 -6.45 3.52
CA CYS A 49 8.90 -6.51 2.34
C CYS A 49 10.05 -7.53 2.56
N PRO A 50 10.29 -8.49 1.65
CA PRO A 50 11.38 -9.46 1.80
C PRO A 50 12.78 -8.82 1.78
N THR A 51 12.92 -7.68 1.10
CA THR A 51 14.20 -6.97 0.96
C THR A 51 14.45 -5.96 2.08
N HIS A 52 13.45 -5.13 2.39
CA HIS A 52 13.58 -4.00 3.31
C HIS A 52 13.02 -4.28 4.71
N GLN A 53 12.28 -5.39 4.88
CA GLN A 53 11.63 -5.81 6.14
C GLN A 53 10.64 -4.80 6.75
N VAL A 54 10.28 -3.75 5.99
CA VAL A 54 9.28 -2.76 6.36
C VAL A 54 7.88 -3.38 6.29
N ALA A 55 7.02 -3.01 7.23
CA ALA A 55 5.62 -3.40 7.23
C ALA A 55 4.89 -2.79 6.04
N LEU A 56 4.21 -3.65 5.28
CA LEU A 56 3.33 -3.24 4.18
C LEU A 56 1.99 -2.90 4.83
N THR A 57 1.73 -1.61 5.02
CA THR A 57 0.46 -1.13 5.58
C THR A 57 -0.33 -0.47 4.46
N ALA A 58 -1.52 -1.00 4.18
CA ALA A 58 -2.52 -0.31 3.39
C ALA A 58 -3.30 0.61 4.33
N GLN A 59 -3.38 1.88 3.98
CA GLN A 59 -4.16 2.87 4.73
C GLN A 59 -5.32 3.36 3.89
N THR A 60 -6.44 3.68 4.54
CA THR A 60 -7.55 4.37 3.86
C THR A 60 -7.25 5.87 3.75
N ILE A 61 -7.88 6.53 2.81
CA ILE A 61 -7.71 7.98 2.61
C ILE A 61 -8.06 8.76 3.88
N SER A 62 -9.13 8.35 4.59
CA SER A 62 -9.49 8.93 5.89
C SER A 62 -8.36 8.80 6.91
N GLN A 63 -7.74 7.62 7.03
CA GLN A 63 -6.60 7.42 7.94
C GLN A 63 -5.38 8.27 7.56
N MET A 64 -5.11 8.43 6.26
CA MET A 64 -4.02 9.29 5.78
C MET A 64 -4.28 10.75 6.15
N VAL A 65 -5.50 11.23 5.94
CA VAL A 65 -5.93 12.60 6.31
C VAL A 65 -5.82 12.80 7.82
N ASP A 66 -6.32 11.87 8.63
CA ASP A 66 -6.24 11.93 10.09
C ASP A 66 -4.78 11.98 10.58
N ASN A 67 -3.89 11.17 9.97
CA ASN A 67 -2.46 11.19 10.27
C ASN A 67 -1.84 12.56 9.96
N VAL A 68 -2.16 13.17 8.82
CA VAL A 68 -1.66 14.51 8.47
C VAL A 68 -2.22 15.58 9.40
N LEU A 69 -3.49 15.47 9.81
CA LEU A 69 -4.12 16.42 10.74
C LEU A 69 -3.58 16.31 12.18
N SER A 70 -2.92 15.19 12.52
CA SER A 70 -2.26 15.01 13.82
C SER A 70 -0.93 15.78 13.98
N LEU A 71 -0.42 16.33 12.87
CA LEU A 71 0.79 17.15 12.85
C LEU A 71 0.57 18.52 13.52
N PRO A 72 1.64 19.22 13.94
CA PRO A 72 1.53 20.55 14.55
C PRO A 72 0.76 21.53 13.66
N GLU A 73 -0.14 22.29 14.27
CA GLU A 73 -0.94 23.31 13.60
C GLU A 73 -0.07 24.35 12.88
N ASP A 74 -0.58 24.87 11.76
CA ASP A 74 0.08 25.87 10.89
C ASP A 74 1.41 25.43 10.24
N SER A 75 1.82 24.16 10.38
CA SER A 75 2.93 23.58 9.62
C SER A 75 2.64 23.59 8.11
N ARG A 76 3.62 24.01 7.31
CA ARG A 76 3.51 24.07 5.84
C ARG A 76 3.96 22.74 5.25
N MET A 77 3.02 22.05 4.61
CA MET A 77 3.26 20.74 4.03
C MET A 77 2.95 20.76 2.54
N MET A 78 3.63 19.91 1.79
CA MET A 78 3.32 19.60 0.39
C MET A 78 2.95 18.13 0.24
N LEU A 79 1.93 17.88 -0.58
CA LEU A 79 1.55 16.54 -0.99
C LEU A 79 2.21 16.23 -2.33
N LEU A 80 2.94 15.13 -2.35
CA LEU A 80 3.75 14.65 -3.46
C LEU A 80 3.21 13.30 -3.94
N ALA A 81 3.11 13.16 -5.25
CA ALA A 81 2.78 11.90 -5.90
C ALA A 81 4.05 11.34 -6.57
N PRO A 82 4.69 10.31 -6.01
CA PRO A 82 5.92 9.76 -6.57
C PRO A 82 5.60 8.88 -7.80
N VAL A 83 5.77 9.42 -8.99
CA VAL A 83 5.48 8.73 -10.25
C VAL A 83 6.65 7.82 -10.67
N VAL A 84 7.88 8.24 -10.38
CA VAL A 84 9.10 7.47 -10.67
C VAL A 84 9.97 7.42 -9.43
N LYS A 85 10.38 6.22 -9.01
CA LYS A 85 11.29 6.00 -7.88
C LYS A 85 12.53 5.25 -8.33
N GLU A 86 13.70 5.88 -8.23
CA GLU A 86 15.02 5.30 -8.54
C GLU A 86 15.12 4.55 -9.90
N ARG A 87 14.41 5.02 -10.93
CA ARG A 87 14.48 4.38 -12.26
C ARG A 87 15.44 5.13 -13.15
N LYS A 88 16.09 4.38 -14.04
CA LYS A 88 16.95 4.97 -15.08
C LYS A 88 16.11 5.38 -16.28
N GLY A 89 16.35 6.56 -16.82
CA GLY A 89 15.66 7.05 -18.01
C GLY A 89 15.60 8.56 -18.08
N GLU A 90 15.43 9.10 -19.28
CA GLU A 90 15.23 10.55 -19.48
C GLU A 90 13.79 10.99 -19.14
N HIS A 91 12.84 10.05 -19.10
CA HIS A 91 11.44 10.26 -18.70
C HIS A 91 10.68 11.41 -19.40
N ILE A 92 11.16 11.90 -20.56
CA ILE A 92 10.58 13.03 -21.31
C ILE A 92 9.08 12.87 -21.56
N LYS A 93 8.67 11.69 -22.07
CA LYS A 93 7.24 11.40 -22.34
C LYS A 93 6.37 11.46 -21.09
N LEU A 94 6.90 11.07 -19.93
CA LEU A 94 6.15 11.13 -18.67
C LEU A 94 6.01 12.58 -18.20
N LEU A 95 7.06 13.38 -18.31
CA LEU A 95 7.02 14.80 -17.96
C LEU A 95 6.05 15.58 -18.87
N GLU A 96 6.05 15.31 -20.18
CA GLU A 96 5.08 15.87 -21.12
C GLU A 96 3.65 15.47 -20.77
N GLN A 97 3.42 14.19 -20.41
CA GLN A 97 2.11 13.71 -20.00
C GLN A 97 1.61 14.42 -18.73
N ILE A 98 2.47 14.55 -17.72
CA ILE A 98 2.15 15.26 -16.46
C ILE A 98 1.88 16.75 -16.72
N ALA A 99 2.69 17.40 -17.56
CA ALA A 99 2.46 18.79 -17.95
C ALA A 99 1.13 18.97 -18.70
N SER A 100 0.76 18.01 -19.57
CA SER A 100 -0.51 18.04 -20.30
C SER A 100 -1.74 17.86 -19.40
N GLN A 101 -1.56 17.22 -18.23
CA GLN A 101 -2.58 17.11 -17.19
C GLN A 101 -2.75 18.40 -16.37
N GLY A 102 -1.91 19.43 -16.60
CA GLY A 102 -2.02 20.73 -15.95
C GLY A 102 -1.19 20.89 -14.68
N TYR A 103 -0.32 19.93 -14.35
CA TYR A 103 0.63 20.09 -13.24
C TYR A 103 1.76 21.04 -13.64
N ILE A 104 2.12 21.94 -12.72
CA ILE A 104 3.13 22.99 -12.96
C ILE A 104 4.44 22.66 -12.26
N ARG A 105 4.40 22.00 -11.10
CA ARG A 105 5.58 21.75 -10.26
C ARG A 105 5.82 20.26 -10.07
N ALA A 106 7.07 19.86 -10.17
CA ALA A 106 7.54 18.53 -9.80
C ALA A 106 8.84 18.65 -9.02
N ARG A 107 9.05 17.75 -8.08
CA ARG A 107 10.33 17.53 -7.40
C ARG A 107 11.08 16.43 -8.15
N ILE A 108 12.24 16.75 -8.68
CA ILE A 108 13.10 15.83 -9.43
C ILE A 108 14.43 15.74 -8.71
N ASP A 109 14.80 14.54 -8.27
CA ASP A 109 16.04 14.27 -7.51
C ASP A 109 16.23 15.18 -6.27
N GLY A 110 15.11 15.58 -5.64
CA GLY A 110 15.10 16.46 -4.47
C GLY A 110 14.94 17.95 -4.79
N GLU A 111 15.13 18.37 -6.03
CA GLU A 111 14.97 19.76 -6.45
C GLU A 111 13.57 20.05 -6.97
N ILE A 112 12.93 21.13 -6.51
CA ILE A 112 11.61 21.54 -6.99
C ILE A 112 11.78 22.36 -8.26
N CYS A 113 11.32 21.81 -9.39
CA CYS A 113 11.40 22.43 -10.71
C CYS A 113 10.01 22.71 -11.28
N ASP A 114 9.93 23.67 -12.19
CA ASP A 114 8.74 23.87 -13.02
C ASP A 114 8.76 22.86 -14.18
N LEU A 115 7.62 22.22 -14.45
CA LEU A 115 7.46 21.27 -15.55
C LEU A 115 7.61 21.94 -16.92
N SER A 116 7.39 23.26 -17.00
CA SER A 116 7.56 24.06 -18.22
C SER A 116 9.04 24.20 -18.62
N ASP A 117 9.95 24.16 -17.65
CA ASP A 117 11.40 24.24 -17.84
C ASP A 117 12.07 23.06 -17.11
N ALA A 118 11.58 21.85 -17.39
CA ALA A 118 12.07 20.65 -16.73
C ALA A 118 13.54 20.39 -17.11
N PRO A 119 14.42 20.08 -16.14
CA PRO A 119 15.82 19.76 -16.41
C PRO A 119 15.94 18.51 -17.27
N LYS A 120 16.92 18.48 -18.18
CA LYS A 120 17.21 17.29 -18.97
C LYS A 120 17.82 16.21 -18.08
N LEU A 121 17.10 15.10 -17.93
CA LEU A 121 17.54 13.94 -17.17
C LEU A 121 18.50 13.07 -17.99
N GLU A 122 19.43 12.40 -17.31
CA GLU A 122 20.45 11.57 -17.95
C GLU A 122 19.98 10.10 -18.02
N LEU A 123 20.05 9.48 -19.21
CA LEU A 123 19.57 8.12 -19.42
C LEU A 123 20.19 7.06 -18.48
N HIS A 124 21.43 7.26 -18.04
CA HIS A 124 22.19 6.27 -17.26
C HIS A 124 22.09 6.46 -15.73
N LYS A 125 21.56 7.60 -15.27
CA LYS A 125 21.38 7.89 -13.85
C LYS A 125 20.01 7.44 -13.39
N LYS A 126 19.92 7.06 -12.12
CA LYS A 126 18.63 6.79 -11.47
C LYS A 126 18.05 8.15 -11.09
N HIS A 127 16.79 8.34 -11.43
CA HIS A 127 16.04 9.54 -11.13
C HIS A 127 14.81 9.21 -10.29
N THR A 128 14.44 10.14 -9.42
CA THR A 128 13.20 10.12 -8.66
C THR A 128 12.39 11.35 -9.04
N ILE A 129 11.15 11.14 -9.48
CA ILE A 129 10.24 12.18 -9.98
C ILE A 129 8.94 12.12 -9.17
N GLU A 130 8.65 13.21 -8.50
CA GLU A 130 7.50 13.37 -7.62
C GLU A 130 6.73 14.60 -8.03
N VAL A 131 5.44 14.46 -8.34
CA VAL A 131 4.61 15.59 -8.77
C VAL A 131 4.04 16.28 -7.54
N VAL A 132 4.13 17.61 -7.49
CA VAL A 132 3.54 18.39 -6.40
C VAL A 132 2.06 18.56 -6.70
N VAL A 133 1.21 17.86 -5.95
CA VAL A 133 -0.25 17.85 -6.15
C VAL A 133 -0.91 19.01 -5.42
N ASP A 134 -0.64 19.13 -4.11
CA ASP A 134 -1.18 20.22 -3.30
C ASP A 134 -0.17 20.75 -2.29
N ARG A 135 -0.43 21.96 -1.82
CA ARG A 135 0.38 22.75 -0.92
C ARG A 135 -0.53 23.40 0.09
N PHE A 136 -0.35 23.07 1.35
CA PHE A 136 -1.31 23.45 2.38
C PHE A 136 -0.63 23.73 3.71
N LYS A 137 -1.41 24.33 4.61
CA LYS A 137 -1.06 24.46 6.02
C LYS A 137 -1.97 23.57 6.84
N VAL A 138 -1.42 22.86 7.81
CA VAL A 138 -2.20 21.95 8.66
C VAL A 138 -3.21 22.76 9.47
N ARG A 139 -4.51 22.51 9.20
CA ARG A 139 -5.67 23.12 9.85
C ARG A 139 -6.83 22.12 9.87
N ALA A 140 -7.68 22.20 10.88
CA ALA A 140 -8.79 21.26 11.09
C ALA A 140 -9.88 21.31 10.00
N ASP A 141 -10.04 22.43 9.30
CA ASP A 141 -11.04 22.65 8.25
C ASP A 141 -10.61 22.10 6.88
N LEU A 142 -9.37 21.62 6.75
CA LEU A 142 -8.80 21.20 5.46
C LEU A 142 -9.20 19.78 5.05
N SER A 143 -9.81 18.98 5.93
CA SER A 143 -10.01 17.53 5.77
C SER A 143 -10.57 17.12 4.40
N THR A 144 -11.62 17.80 3.92
CA THR A 144 -12.30 17.47 2.66
C THR A 144 -11.41 17.71 1.45
N ARG A 145 -10.73 18.87 1.40
CA ARG A 145 -9.78 19.18 0.32
C ARG A 145 -8.58 18.24 0.33
N LEU A 146 -8.11 17.90 1.52
CA LEU A 146 -6.97 17.00 1.72
C LEU A 146 -7.30 15.59 1.21
N ALA A 147 -8.53 15.12 1.44
CA ALA A 147 -9.01 13.85 0.90
C ALA A 147 -9.01 13.82 -0.64
N GLU A 148 -9.58 14.84 -1.30
CA GLU A 148 -9.58 14.97 -2.77
C GLU A 148 -8.14 15.03 -3.34
N SER A 149 -7.24 15.72 -2.64
CA SER A 149 -5.83 15.83 -3.02
C SER A 149 -5.11 14.48 -2.88
N PHE A 150 -5.40 13.71 -1.83
CA PHE A 150 -4.89 12.35 -1.65
C PHE A 150 -5.42 11.40 -2.72
N GLU A 151 -6.70 11.45 -3.06
CA GLU A 151 -7.26 10.66 -4.18
C GLU A 151 -6.48 10.92 -5.46
N THR A 152 -6.31 12.19 -5.82
CA THR A 152 -5.56 12.63 -7.00
C THR A 152 -4.11 12.13 -6.97
N ALA A 153 -3.42 12.26 -5.83
CA ALA A 153 -2.04 11.84 -5.67
C ALA A 153 -1.86 10.31 -5.80
N LEU A 154 -2.79 9.55 -5.21
CA LEU A 154 -2.78 8.09 -5.27
C LEU A 154 -3.09 7.59 -6.67
N GLU A 155 -4.03 8.21 -7.39
CA GLU A 155 -4.32 7.87 -8.79
C GLU A 155 -3.11 8.11 -9.70
N LEU A 156 -2.40 9.24 -9.50
CA LEU A 156 -1.26 9.62 -10.33
C LEU A 156 -0.04 8.70 -10.13
N SER A 157 0.22 8.25 -8.90
CA SER A 157 1.37 7.42 -8.55
C SER A 157 1.11 5.91 -8.60
N GLY A 158 -0.16 5.49 -8.72
CA GLY A 158 -0.55 4.08 -8.62
C GLY A 158 -0.66 3.56 -7.18
N GLY A 159 -1.00 4.44 -6.22
CA GLY A 159 -1.37 4.06 -4.86
C GLY A 159 -0.36 4.45 -3.78
N THR A 160 0.53 5.41 -4.04
CA THR A 160 1.46 5.95 -3.03
C THR A 160 1.41 7.48 -2.95
N ALA A 161 1.55 8.04 -1.76
CA ALA A 161 1.61 9.48 -1.57
C ALA A 161 2.69 9.80 -0.56
N VAL A 162 3.35 10.95 -0.71
CA VAL A 162 4.38 11.42 0.22
C VAL A 162 3.99 12.80 0.69
N VAL A 163 4.07 13.04 2.00
CA VAL A 163 3.85 14.35 2.58
C VAL A 163 5.18 14.84 3.15
N ALA A 164 5.68 15.94 2.61
CA ALA A 164 6.94 16.55 3.01
C ALA A 164 6.71 17.95 3.58
N SER A 165 7.57 18.38 4.51
CA SER A 165 7.56 19.76 4.98
C SER A 165 8.11 20.71 3.90
N MET A 166 7.63 21.96 3.89
CA MET A 166 8.21 23.00 3.05
C MET A 166 9.29 23.82 3.74
N ASP A 167 9.24 23.88 5.07
CA ASP A 167 10.07 24.79 5.86
C ASP A 167 11.39 24.12 6.27
N ASP A 168 11.44 22.79 6.28
CA ASP A 168 12.62 22.00 6.65
C ASP A 168 12.80 20.81 5.68
N ASP A 169 13.85 20.88 4.86
CA ASP A 169 14.23 19.81 3.93
C ASP A 169 14.80 18.57 4.64
N ASN A 170 15.16 18.66 5.93
CA ASN A 170 15.62 17.53 6.75
C ASN A 170 14.51 16.90 7.61
N ALA A 171 13.28 17.44 7.57
CA ALA A 171 12.17 16.85 8.29
C ALA A 171 11.83 15.45 7.72
N GLU A 172 11.41 14.53 8.60
CA GLU A 172 11.00 13.19 8.18
C GLU A 172 9.78 13.27 7.23
N GLU A 173 9.93 12.70 6.03
CA GLU A 173 8.85 12.60 5.06
C GLU A 173 7.88 11.48 5.44
N LEU A 174 6.58 11.77 5.41
CA LEU A 174 5.54 10.80 5.69
C LEU A 174 5.12 10.11 4.41
N VAL A 175 5.40 8.81 4.33
CA VAL A 175 5.02 7.99 3.16
C VAL A 175 3.74 7.23 3.46
N PHE A 176 2.75 7.40 2.58
CA PHE A 176 1.46 6.73 2.61
C PHE A 176 1.32 5.78 1.42
N SER A 177 0.65 4.66 1.65
CA SER A 177 0.34 3.67 0.62
C SER A 177 -1.10 3.21 0.77
N ALA A 178 -1.88 3.30 -0.32
CA ALA A 178 -3.22 2.73 -0.38
C ALA A 178 -3.19 1.21 -0.61
N ASN A 179 -2.08 0.71 -1.16
CA ASN A 179 -1.86 -0.71 -1.41
C ASN A 179 -0.93 -1.31 -0.34
N PHE A 180 -0.95 -2.63 -0.15
CA PHE A 180 0.06 -3.36 0.64
C PHE A 180 1.39 -3.40 -0.11
N ALA A 181 1.99 -2.24 -0.37
CA ALA A 181 3.16 -2.04 -1.21
C ALA A 181 4.32 -1.43 -0.42
N CYS A 182 5.53 -1.89 -0.74
CA CYS A 182 6.75 -1.42 -0.10
C CYS A 182 7.07 -0.02 -0.63
N PRO A 183 7.26 0.98 0.24
CA PRO A 183 7.54 2.35 -0.20
C PRO A 183 8.88 2.48 -0.96
N HIS A 184 9.83 1.57 -0.72
CA HIS A 184 11.19 1.60 -1.28
C HIS A 184 11.35 0.84 -2.61
N CYS A 185 10.81 -0.39 -2.72
CA CYS A 185 10.99 -1.21 -3.93
C CYS A 185 9.72 -1.43 -4.74
N GLY A 186 8.56 -0.96 -4.27
CA GLY A 186 7.28 -1.21 -4.93
C GLY A 186 6.81 -2.68 -4.87
N TYR A 187 7.45 -3.53 -4.06
CA TYR A 187 6.95 -4.89 -3.82
C TYR A 187 5.58 -4.82 -3.15
N SER A 188 4.54 -5.28 -3.85
CA SER A 188 3.18 -5.31 -3.34
C SER A 188 2.71 -6.74 -3.11
N VAL A 189 1.97 -6.94 -2.03
CA VAL A 189 1.24 -8.17 -1.75
C VAL A 189 -0.24 -7.87 -1.97
N PRO A 190 -1.04 -8.79 -2.54
CA PRO A 190 -2.49 -8.63 -2.53
C PRO A 190 -3.02 -8.69 -1.09
N GLU A 191 -4.26 -8.27 -0.89
CA GLU A 191 -4.90 -8.32 0.42
C GLU A 191 -4.81 -9.73 1.04
N LEU A 192 -4.54 -9.80 2.35
CA LEU A 192 -4.32 -11.05 3.06
C LEU A 192 -5.64 -11.82 3.22
N GLU A 193 -6.00 -12.58 2.18
CA GLU A 193 -7.16 -13.46 2.21
C GLU A 193 -6.80 -14.87 2.74
N PRO A 194 -7.74 -15.58 3.39
CA PRO A 194 -7.54 -16.97 3.81
C PRO A 194 -7.29 -17.93 2.64
N ARG A 195 -7.45 -17.47 1.40
CA ARG A 195 -7.23 -18.25 0.18
C ARG A 195 -5.75 -18.47 -0.14
N PHE A 196 -4.81 -17.79 0.51
CA PHE A 196 -3.39 -18.06 0.34
C PHE A 196 -3.06 -19.54 0.59
N SER A 197 -2.48 -20.19 -0.42
CA SER A 197 -1.97 -21.56 -0.34
C SER A 197 -0.47 -21.53 -0.61
N PHE A 198 0.32 -22.13 0.28
CA PHE A 198 1.76 -22.33 0.11
C PHE A 198 2.06 -23.42 -0.92
#